data_AF-A0ABD5WRV1-F1
#
_entry.id   AF-A0ABD5WRV1-F1
#
_cell.length_a   1.000
_cell.length_b   1.000
_cell.length_c   1.000
_cell.angle_alpha   90.00
_cell.angle_beta   90.00
_cell.angle_gamma   90.00
#
_symmetry.space_group_name_H-M   'P 1'
#
loop_
_entity.id
_entity.type
_entity.pdbx_description
1 polymer ?
#
loop_
_entity_poly.entity_id
_entity_poly.type
_entity_poly.pdbx_seq_one_letter_code
_entity_poly.pdbx_strand_id
1 'polypeptide(L)' 'MRHAPGLVKTALEEDEMYTHVQKLDKTHLGSFRHDDVEKFFPEPHKYAGYQVEFGDVLDEEAESE' A
#
# COMPACT_ATOMS: atom_id res chain seq x y z
N MET A 1 -0.88 -1.02 8.95
CA MET A 1 -1.12 -1.32 7.53
C MET A 1 -1.46 -2.81 7.38
N ARG A 2 -2.57 -3.29 7.97
CA ARG A 2 -2.90 -4.74 8.02
C ARG A 2 -3.78 -5.23 6.86
N HIS A 3 -4.33 -4.29 6.09
CA HIS A 3 -5.28 -4.56 5.00
C HIS A 3 -4.93 -3.68 3.80
N ALA A 4 -3.86 -4.03 3.08
CA ALA A 4 -3.47 -3.39 1.82
C ALA A 4 -2.97 -4.45 0.80
N PRO A 5 -3.83 -5.39 0.37
CA PRO A 5 -3.40 -6.57 -0.38
C PRO A 5 -2.79 -6.23 -1.75
N GLY A 6 -3.26 -5.17 -2.40
CA GLY A 6 -2.60 -4.67 -3.62
C GLY A 6 -1.16 -4.22 -3.37
N LEU A 7 -0.93 -3.51 -2.25
CA LEU A 7 0.42 -3.09 -1.86
C LEU A 7 1.31 -4.28 -1.50
N VAL A 8 0.79 -5.28 -0.79
CA VAL A 8 1.56 -6.50 -0.47
C VAL A 8 1.94 -7.26 -1.74
N LYS A 9 1.00 -7.39 -2.70
CA LYS A 9 1.26 -8.05 -3.96
C LYS A 9 2.37 -7.35 -4.75
N THR A 10 2.25 -6.03 -4.96
CA THR A 10 3.26 -5.25 -5.68
C THR A 10 4.61 -5.28 -4.97
N ALA A 11 4.63 -5.18 -3.64
CA ALA A 11 5.86 -5.27 -2.87
C ALA A 11 6.56 -6.63 -3.00
N LEU A 12 5.80 -7.73 -3.07
CA LEU A 12 6.35 -9.07 -3.30
C LEU A 12 6.79 -9.31 -4.74
N GLU A 13 6.13 -8.70 -5.73
CA GLU A 13 6.48 -8.83 -7.16
C GLU A 13 7.75 -8.04 -7.49
N GLU A 14 7.87 -6.83 -6.96
CA GLU A 14 8.99 -5.92 -7.26
C GLU A 14 10.14 -6.05 -6.26
N ASP A 15 9.94 -6.75 -5.14
CA ASP A 15 10.90 -6.84 -4.01
C ASP A 15 11.34 -5.47 -3.47
N GLU A 16 10.47 -4.46 -3.61
CA GLU A 16 10.73 -3.09 -3.21
C GLU A 16 9.56 -2.52 -2.39
N MET A 17 9.89 -1.77 -1.34
CA MET A 17 8.92 -1.01 -0.54
C MET A 17 9.38 0.42 -0.31
N TYR A 18 8.42 1.34 -0.31
CA TYR A 18 8.70 2.76 -0.08
C TYR A 18 7.83 3.32 1.04
N THR A 19 8.44 4.13 1.90
CA THR A 19 7.71 5.02 2.82
C THR A 19 7.80 6.45 2.31
N HIS A 20 6.65 7.07 2.09
CA HIS A 20 6.56 8.49 1.72
C HIS A 20 6.26 9.33 2.95
N VAL A 21 7.01 10.42 3.12
CA VAL A 21 6.77 11.39 4.17
C VAL A 21 6.22 12.66 3.53
N GLN A 22 5.05 13.09 4.01
CA GLN A 22 4.38 14.29 3.54
C GLN A 22 3.78 15.07 4.71
N LYS A 23 3.69 16.38 4.55
CA LYS A 23 2.91 17.24 5.44
C LYS A 23 1.41 17.03 5.22
N LEU A 24 0.60 17.51 6.16
CA LEU A 24 -0.86 17.46 6.04
C LEU A 24 -1.40 18.29 4.87
N ASP A 25 -0.67 19.34 4.46
CA ASP A 25 -0.95 20.13 3.26
C ASP A 25 -0.55 19.42 1.95
N LYS A 26 -0.20 18.13 2.02
CA LYS A 26 0.27 17.27 0.93
C LYS A 26 1.64 17.65 0.37
N THR A 27 2.39 18.58 0.96
CA THR A 27 3.79 18.82 0.57
C THR A 27 4.62 17.56 0.78
N HIS A 28 5.19 17.03 -0.30
CA HIS A 28 6.06 15.85 -0.26
C HIS A 28 7.44 16.21 0.28
N LEU A 29 7.90 15.50 1.30
CA LEU A 29 9.18 15.74 1.98
C LEU A 29 10.25 14.72 1.58
N GLY A 30 9.84 13.54 1.11
CA GLY A 30 10.77 12.52 0.64
C GLY A 30 10.16 11.12 0.57
N SER A 31 10.93 10.23 -0.03
CA SER A 31 10.61 8.81 -0.19
C SER A 31 11.82 8.00 0.25
N PHE A 32 11.59 6.98 1.07
CA PHE A 32 12.65 6.09 1.56
C PHE A 32 12.39 4.70 1.02
N ARG A 33 13.39 4.12 0.34
CA ARG A 33 13.34 2.73 -0.10
C ARG A 33 13.71 1.80 1.05
N HIS A 34 13.03 0.67 1.14
CA HIS A 34 13.28 -0.40 2.07
C HIS A 34 13.58 -1.68 1.29
N ASP A 35 14.63 -2.38 1.71
CA ASP A 35 15.10 -3.62 1.07
C ASP A 35 14.40 -4.87 1.65
N ASP A 36 13.48 -4.70 2.62
CA ASP A 36 12.81 -5.81 3.31
C ASP A 36 11.34 -5.47 3.57
N VAL A 37 10.48 -6.19 2.86
CA VAL A 37 9.01 -6.07 2.88
C VAL A 37 8.41 -6.69 4.16
N GLU A 38 9.05 -7.70 4.75
CA GLU A 38 8.51 -8.43 5.90
C GLU A 38 8.40 -7.57 7.16
N LYS A 39 9.22 -6.50 7.25
CA LYS A 39 9.14 -5.50 8.32
C LYS A 39 7.80 -4.77 8.37
N PHE A 40 7.12 -4.65 7.23
CA PHE A 40 5.83 -3.98 7.10
C PHE A 40 4.67 -4.96 7.07
N PHE A 41 4.90 -6.14 6.50
CA PHE A 41 3.90 -7.19 6.35
C PHE A 41 4.47 -8.51 6.88
N PRO A 42 4.30 -8.81 8.17
CA PRO A 42 4.70 -10.11 8.72
C PRO A 42 3.98 -11.25 7.98
N GLU A 43 4.74 -12.24 7.51
CA GLU A 43 4.25 -13.37 6.71
C GLU A 43 3.51 -12.93 5.42
N PRO A 44 4.17 -12.18 4.53
CA PRO A 44 3.50 -11.48 3.42
C PRO A 44 2.80 -12.43 2.44
N HIS A 45 3.32 -13.65 2.28
CA HIS A 45 2.72 -14.69 1.44
C HIS A 45 1.31 -15.14 1.88
N LYS A 46 0.93 -14.93 3.15
CA LYS A 46 -0.45 -15.20 3.61
C LYS A 46 -1.48 -14.29 2.96
N TYR A 47 -1.05 -13.14 2.46
CA TYR A 47 -1.90 -12.16 1.81
C TYR A 47 -1.95 -12.31 0.29
N ALA A 48 -1.09 -13.15 -0.31
CA ALA A 48 -1.06 -13.37 -1.75
C ALA A 48 -2.35 -14.00 -2.31
N GLY A 49 -3.15 -14.67 -1.46
CA GLY A 49 -4.46 -15.23 -1.81
C GLY A 49 -5.64 -14.27 -1.61
N TYR A 50 -5.44 -13.06 -1.07
CA TYR A 50 -6.52 -12.09 -0.92
C TYR A 50 -6.84 -11.44 -2.28
N GLN A 51 -7.90 -11.93 -2.93
CA GLN A 51 -8.57 -11.18 -3.98
C GLN A 51 -9.42 -10.09 -3.30
N VAL A 52 -8.99 -8.83 -3.40
CA VAL A 52 -9.87 -7.71 -3.05
C VAL A 52 -10.46 -7.19 -4.35
N GLU A 53 -11.76 -7.37 -4.50
CA GLU A 53 -12.50 -6.67 -5.53
C GLU A 53 -12.55 -5.19 -5.12
N PHE A 54 -11.81 -4.34 -5.84
CA PHE A 54 -11.71 -2.91 -5.60
C PHE A 54 -12.98 -2.13 -6.03
N GLY A 55 -14.10 -2.81 -6.28
CA GLY A 55 -15.30 -2.25 -6.91
C GLY A 55 -16.00 -1.16 -6.09
N ASP A 56 -15.86 -1.14 -4.77
CA ASP A 56 -16.68 -0.27 -3.91
C ASP A 56 -15.89 0.77 -3.09
N VAL A 57 -14.56 0.83 -3.17
CA VAL A 57 -13.75 1.70 -2.26
C VAL A 57 -13.34 3.03 -2.91
N LEU A 58 -13.47 3.17 -4.23
CA LEU A 58 -13.15 4.41 -4.94
C LEU A 58 -14.39 5.23 -5.34
N ASP A 59 -15.60 4.64 -5.30
CA ASP A 59 -16.84 5.33 -5.67
C ASP A 59 -17.41 6.21 -4.55
N GLU A 60 -17.00 6.04 -3.28
CA GLU A 60 -17.45 6.94 -2.19
C GLU A 60 -16.76 8.31 -2.16
N GLU A 61 -15.62 8.51 -2.84
CA GLU A 61 -14.94 9.83 -2.92
C GLU A 61 -15.22 10.58 -4.24
N ALA A 62 -16.04 10.02 -5.14
CA ALA A 62 -16.41 10.67 -6.41
C ALA A 62 -17.82 11.27 -6.42
N GLU A 63 -18.64 11.05 -5.39
CA GLU A 63 -19.97 11.68 -5.24
C GLU A 63 -19.98 12.76 -4.14
N SER A 64 -19.06 13.72 -4.24
CA SER A 64 -19.23 15.01 -3.57
C SER A 64 -18.76 16.15 -4.46
N GLU A 65 -19.45 16.35 -5.58
CA GLU A 65 -19.80 17.68 -6.13
C GLU A 65 -21.00 17.60 -7.10
#